data_AF-A0A5R9BVQ0-F1
#
_entry.id   AF-A0A5R9BVQ0-F1
#
_cell.length_a   1.000
_cell.length_b   1.000
_cell.length_c   1.000
_cell.angle_alpha   90.00
_cell.angle_beta   90.00
_cell.angle_gamma   90.00
#
_symmetry.space_group_name_H-M   'P 1'
#
loop_
_entity.id
_entity.type
_entity.pdbx_description
1 polymer ?
#
loop_
_entity_poly.entity_id
_entity_poly.type
_entity_poly.pdbx_seq_one_letter_code
_entity_poly.pdbx_strand_id
1 'polypeptide(L)'
;MLKKIISVALFGALGGIIRSWIQSGLDAHTGTLPLALILINVIGSTLLGCLTGGFLTLLDTPDTLNVGLTTGLMGGFTTFSTFQLTLLNLFKTGSMVMGIGFILVSTLLSIGGASLGQWSGTKLLRYYRGSW
;
A
#
# COMPACT_ATOMS: atom_id res chain seq x y z
N MET A 1 -2.12 -22.36 -11.67
CA MET A 1 -3.10 -21.26 -11.73
C MET A 1 -4.03 -21.22 -10.52
N LEU A 2 -4.82 -22.27 -10.23
CA LEU A 2 -5.76 -22.28 -9.09
C LEU A 2 -5.14 -21.88 -7.74
N LYS A 3 -3.97 -22.43 -7.39
CA LYS A 3 -3.26 -22.09 -6.14
C LYS A 3 -2.93 -20.59 -6.02
N LYS A 4 -2.58 -19.92 -7.13
CA LYS A 4 -2.30 -18.48 -7.14
C LYS A 4 -3.57 -17.67 -6.90
N ILE A 5 -4.67 -18.04 -7.55
CA ILE A 5 -5.98 -17.38 -7.40
C ILE A 5 -6.45 -17.46 -5.93
N ILE A 6 -6.38 -18.65 -5.34
CA ILE A 6 -6.74 -18.86 -3.93
C ILE A 6 -5.86 -17.99 -3.02
N SER A 7 -4.55 -17.94 -3.30
CA SER A 7 -3.63 -17.09 -2.53
C SER A 7 -4.00 -15.60 -2.64
N VAL A 8 -4.24 -15.08 -3.85
CA VAL A 8 -4.70 -13.70 -4.05
C VAL A 8 -5.99 -13.43 -3.30
N ALA A 9 -6.96 -14.34 -3.35
CA ALA A 9 -8.25 -14.17 -2.67
C ALA A 9 -8.10 -14.08 -1.14
N LEU A 10 -7.33 -14.99 -0.54
CA LEU A 10 -7.13 -15.02 0.92
C LEU A 10 -6.36 -13.79 1.42
N PHE A 11 -5.24 -13.47 0.77
CA PHE A 11 -4.44 -12.32 1.14
C PHE A 11 -5.14 -11.00 0.81
N GLY A 12 -5.89 -10.92 -0.29
CA GLY A 12 -6.70 -9.77 -0.66
C GLY A 12 -7.83 -9.49 0.34
N ALA A 13 -8.52 -10.54 0.79
CA ALA A 13 -9.49 -10.43 1.87
C ALA A 13 -8.84 -9.90 3.15
N LEU A 14 -7.68 -10.44 3.53
CA LEU A 14 -6.92 -9.97 4.70
C LEU A 14 -6.52 -8.49 4.57
N GLY A 15 -5.99 -8.08 3.42
CA GLY A 15 -5.62 -6.69 3.16
C GLY A 15 -6.81 -5.75 3.26
N GLY A 16 -7.95 -6.14 2.67
CA GLY A 16 -9.20 -5.39 2.73
C GLY A 16 -9.76 -5.28 4.15
N ILE A 17 -9.67 -6.34 4.96
CA ILE A 17 -10.08 -6.34 6.38
C ILE A 17 -9.21 -5.38 7.18
N ILE A 18 -7.88 -5.47 7.06
CA ILE A 18 -6.94 -4.59 7.78
C ILE A 18 -7.19 -3.12 7.39
N ARG A 19 -7.32 -2.84 6.08
CA ARG A 19 -7.66 -1.50 5.59
C ARG A 19 -8.95 -0.99 6.23
N SER A 20 -10.00 -1.81 6.23
CA SER A 20 -11.32 -1.41 6.75
C SER A 20 -11.29 -1.14 8.25
N TRP A 21 -10.48 -1.90 9.00
CA TRP A 21 -10.30 -1.71 10.43
C TRP A 21 -9.54 -0.42 10.74
N ILE A 22 -8.42 -0.17 10.05
CA ILE A 22 -7.65 1.08 10.18
C ILE A 22 -8.51 2.29 9.81
N GLN A 23 -9.22 2.20 8.70
CA GLN A 23 -10.09 3.28 8.21
C GLN A 23 -11.20 3.60 9.21
N SER A 24 -11.89 2.59 9.72
CA SER A 24 -12.94 2.79 10.74
C SER A 24 -12.41 3.40 12.05
N GLY A 25 -11.20 3.03 12.46
CA GLY A 25 -10.59 3.54 13.70
C GLY A 25 -10.12 5.00 13.58
N LEU A 26 -9.53 5.38 12.45
CA LEU A 26 -8.97 6.71 12.23
C LEU A 26 -10.01 7.73 11.77
N ASP A 27 -10.97 7.34 10.91
CA ASP A 27 -11.98 8.25 10.40
C ASP A 27 -12.86 8.81 11.54
N ALA A 28 -12.99 8.09 12.65
CA ALA A 28 -13.66 8.57 13.86
C ALA A 28 -12.96 9.77 14.54
N HIS A 29 -11.69 10.04 14.22
CA HIS A 29 -10.85 11.00 14.95
C HIS A 29 -10.26 12.14 14.09
N THR A 30 -10.30 12.04 12.75
CA THR A 30 -9.50 12.91 11.87
C THR A 30 -10.27 14.03 11.16
N GLY A 31 -11.57 14.17 11.40
CA GLY A 31 -12.38 15.25 10.84
C GLY A 31 -12.37 15.25 9.31
N THR A 32 -12.05 16.39 8.70
CA THR A 32 -12.00 16.56 7.23
C THR A 32 -10.71 16.07 6.57
N LEU A 33 -9.65 15.78 7.35
CA LEU A 33 -8.39 15.31 6.82
C LEU A 33 -8.45 13.79 6.60
N PRO A 34 -8.29 13.29 5.36
CA PRO A 34 -8.38 11.86 5.05
C PRO A 34 -7.08 11.12 5.43
N LEU A 35 -6.67 11.22 6.69
CA LEU A 35 -5.40 10.71 7.20
C LEU A 35 -5.31 9.19 7.08
N ALA A 36 -6.41 8.47 7.32
CA ALA A 36 -6.46 7.01 7.16
C ALA A 36 -6.04 6.58 5.74
N LEU A 37 -6.59 7.24 4.72
CA LEU A 37 -6.28 6.97 3.32
C LEU A 37 -4.82 7.26 2.98
N ILE A 38 -4.26 8.36 3.50
CA ILE A 38 -2.84 8.68 3.32
C ILE A 38 -1.99 7.57 3.93
N LEU A 39 -2.22 7.22 5.20
CA LEU A 39 -1.43 6.22 5.91
C LEU A 39 -1.49 4.86 5.25
N ILE A 40 -2.68 4.39 4.90
CA ILE A 40 -2.89 3.08 4.27
C ILE A 40 -2.13 3.01 2.94
N ASN A 41 -2.26 4.02 2.07
CA ASN A 41 -1.58 4.01 0.77
C ASN A 41 -0.06 4.16 0.90
N VAL A 42 0.42 4.99 1.82
CA VAL A 42 1.87 5.19 2.05
C VAL A 42 2.51 3.94 2.63
N ILE A 43 1.92 3.35 3.68
CA ILE A 43 2.42 2.12 4.31
C ILE A 43 2.38 0.98 3.29
N GLY A 44 1.28 0.82 2.57
CA GLY A 44 1.11 -0.26 1.59
C GLY A 44 2.10 -0.15 0.43
N SER A 45 2.30 1.06 -0.10
CA SER A 45 3.28 1.31 -1.16
C SER A 45 4.71 1.06 -0.69
N THR A 46 5.04 1.45 0.55
CA THR A 46 6.36 1.21 1.17
C THR A 46 6.63 -0.28 1.34
N LEU A 47 5.66 -1.02 1.89
CA LEU A 47 5.78 -2.46 2.09
C LEU A 47 5.87 -3.20 0.75
N LEU A 48 5.04 -2.83 -0.24
CA LEU A 48 5.12 -3.39 -1.58
C LEU A 48 6.49 -3.13 -2.23
N GLY A 49 7.03 -1.92 -2.07
CA GLY A 49 8.39 -1.59 -2.47
C GLY A 49 9.43 -2.49 -1.82
N CYS A 50 9.35 -2.72 -0.51
CA CYS A 50 10.27 -3.61 0.21
C CYS A 50 10.19 -5.07 -0.27
N LEU A 51 8.98 -5.59 -0.44
CA LEU A 51 8.73 -6.93 -0.95
C LEU A 51 9.35 -7.13 -2.34
N THR A 52 9.05 -6.21 -3.26
CA THR A 52 9.50 -6.28 -4.66
C THR A 52 10.95 -5.85 -4.87
N GLY A 53 11.53 -5.08 -3.95
CA GLY A 53 12.91 -4.60 -4.02
C GLY A 53 13.97 -5.66 -3.72
N GLY A 54 13.58 -6.82 -3.21
CA GLY A 54 14.51 -7.94 -2.99
C GLY A 54 14.14 -8.87 -1.84
N PHE A 55 13.17 -8.52 -1.00
CA PHE A 55 12.82 -9.32 0.17
C PHE A 55 12.24 -10.70 -0.21
N LEU A 56 11.34 -10.74 -1.20
CA LEU A 56 10.79 -12.01 -1.70
C LEU A 56 11.89 -12.90 -2.32
N THR A 57 12.83 -12.29 -3.04
CA THR A 57 13.99 -12.99 -3.61
C THR A 57 14.91 -13.52 -2.51
N LEU A 58 15.17 -12.72 -1.48
CA LEU A 58 16.03 -13.10 -0.36
C LEU A 58 15.50 -14.35 0.34
N LEU A 59 14.19 -14.38 0.62
CA LEU A 59 13.51 -15.48 1.29
C LEU A 59 13.23 -16.70 0.40
N ASP A 60 13.52 -16.61 -0.90
CA ASP A 60 13.21 -17.66 -1.89
C ASP A 60 11.76 -18.15 -1.83
N THR A 61 10.83 -17.20 -1.68
CA THR A 61 9.42 -17.54 -1.48
C THR A 61 8.78 -18.09 -2.76
N PRO A 62 7.90 -19.10 -2.65
CA PRO A 62 7.24 -19.67 -3.81
C PRO A 62 6.34 -18.64 -4.48
N ASP A 63 6.24 -18.74 -5.80
CA ASP A 63 5.54 -17.76 -6.64
C ASP A 63 4.05 -17.58 -6.26
N THR A 64 3.44 -18.62 -5.68
CA THR A 64 2.09 -18.52 -5.09
C THR A 64 2.01 -17.53 -3.93
N LEU A 65 3.01 -17.53 -3.05
CA LEU A 65 3.07 -16.61 -1.91
C LEU A 65 3.45 -15.19 -2.37
N ASN A 66 4.31 -15.06 -3.38
CA ASN A 66 4.70 -13.76 -3.94
C ASN A 66 3.47 -13.00 -4.46
N VAL A 67 2.65 -13.65 -5.28
CA VAL A 67 1.42 -13.04 -5.82
C VAL A 67 0.37 -12.81 -4.72
N GLY A 68 0.31 -13.70 -3.72
CA GLY A 68 -0.52 -13.50 -2.53
C GLY A 68 -0.15 -12.24 -1.75
N LEU A 69 1.12 -12.05 -1.41
CA LEU A 69 1.61 -10.89 -0.64
C LEU A 69 1.55 -9.59 -1.44
N THR A 70 1.84 -9.63 -2.74
CA THR A 70 1.85 -8.44 -3.59
C THR A 70 0.44 -8.10 -4.08
N THR A 71 -0.05 -8.80 -5.11
CA THR A 71 -1.36 -8.55 -5.72
C THR A 71 -2.51 -8.73 -4.74
N GLY A 72 -2.44 -9.75 -3.87
CA GLY A 72 -3.45 -9.98 -2.84
C GLY A 72 -3.38 -8.95 -1.72
N LEU A 73 -2.44 -9.11 -0.79
CA LEU A 73 -2.39 -8.36 0.47
C LEU A 73 -2.21 -6.87 0.24
N MET A 74 -1.16 -6.45 -0.48
CA MET A 74 -0.92 -5.03 -0.73
C MET A 74 -2.00 -4.42 -1.63
N GLY A 75 -2.50 -5.19 -2.62
CA GLY A 75 -3.60 -4.75 -3.48
C GLY A 75 -4.93 -4.56 -2.74
N GLY A 76 -5.27 -5.44 -1.79
CA GLY A 76 -6.46 -5.29 -0.95
C GLY A 76 -6.30 -4.25 0.16
N PHE A 77 -5.07 -4.07 0.65
CA PHE A 77 -4.73 -3.10 1.68
C PHE A 77 -4.75 -1.66 1.17
N THR A 78 -4.21 -1.40 -0.03
CA THR A 78 -4.23 -0.05 -0.63
C THR A 78 -5.53 0.19 -1.39
N THR A 79 -5.88 1.47 -1.66
CA THR A 79 -7.09 1.78 -2.43
C THR A 79 -6.99 3.11 -3.19
N PHE A 80 -7.07 3.03 -4.52
CA PHE A 80 -7.12 4.21 -5.38
C PHE A 80 -8.56 4.70 -5.62
N SER A 81 -9.54 3.80 -5.67
CA SER A 81 -10.94 4.17 -5.88
C SER A 81 -11.50 4.97 -4.71
N THR A 82 -11.19 4.58 -3.47
CA THR A 82 -11.59 5.35 -2.28
C THR A 82 -10.87 6.69 -2.22
N PHE A 83 -9.59 6.74 -2.61
CA PHE A 83 -8.84 7.99 -2.74
C PHE A 83 -9.53 8.97 -3.70
N GLN A 84 -9.96 8.51 -4.88
CA GLN A 84 -10.68 9.34 -5.86
C GLN A 84 -12.03 9.85 -5.33
N LEU A 85 -12.81 9.00 -4.66
CA LEU A 85 -14.10 9.41 -4.08
C LEU A 85 -13.92 10.49 -3.00
N THR A 86 -12.93 10.32 -2.13
CA THR A 86 -12.57 11.33 -1.12
C THR A 86 -12.15 12.64 -1.77
N LEU A 87 -11.34 12.58 -2.82
CA LEU A 87 -10.92 13.77 -3.56
C LEU A 87 -12.11 14.52 -4.18
N LEU A 88 -13.03 13.79 -4.84
CA LEU A 88 -14.25 14.37 -5.40
C LEU A 88 -15.12 15.03 -4.32
N ASN A 89 -15.22 14.42 -3.14
CA ASN A 89 -15.96 14.99 -2.02
C ASN A 89 -15.31 16.28 -1.49
N LEU A 90 -13.97 16.33 -1.39
CA LEU A 90 -13.25 17.54 -0.99
C LEU A 90 -13.47 18.69 -1.98
N PHE A 91 -13.49 18.41 -3.28
CA PHE A 91 -13.77 19.43 -4.29
C PHE A 91 -15.24 19.88 -4.29
N LYS A 92 -16.19 18.96 -4.13
CA LYS A 92 -17.63 19.29 -4.05
C LYS A 92 -17.97 20.16 -2.85
N THR A 93 -17.26 19.99 -1.73
CA THR A 93 -17.48 20.75 -0.49
C THR A 93 -16.74 22.11 -0.48
N GLY A 94 -16.14 22.52 -1.60
CA GLY A 94 -15.43 23.80 -1.73
C GLY A 94 -14.00 23.80 -1.14
N SER A 95 -13.50 22.66 -0.67
CA SER A 95 -12.20 22.54 -0.02
C SER A 95 -11.06 22.28 -1.03
N MET A 96 -10.89 23.18 -2.01
CA MET A 96 -9.93 23.00 -3.12
C MET A 96 -8.48 22.84 -2.63
N VAL A 97 -8.05 23.68 -1.69
CA VAL A 97 -6.70 23.62 -1.11
C VAL A 97 -6.46 22.27 -0.43
N MET A 98 -7.45 21.75 0.30
CA MET A 98 -7.36 20.46 0.98
C MET A 98 -7.33 19.29 -0.01
N GLY A 99 -8.14 19.35 -1.09
CA GLY A 99 -8.11 18.35 -2.14
C GLY A 99 -6.77 18.28 -2.86
N ILE A 100 -6.19 19.43 -3.24
CA ILE A 100 -4.87 19.50 -3.87
C ILE A 100 -3.79 18.99 -2.90
N GLY A 101 -3.82 19.45 -1.64
CA GLY A 101 -2.90 18.99 -0.61
C GLY A 101 -2.97 17.47 -0.40
N PHE A 102 -4.18 16.91 -0.37
CA PHE A 102 -4.39 15.47 -0.25
C PHE A 102 -3.79 14.69 -1.43
N ILE A 103 -3.96 15.15 -2.67
CA ILE A 103 -3.32 14.53 -3.84
C ILE A 103 -1.81 14.53 -3.67
N LEU A 104 -1.22 15.72 -3.47
CA LEU A 104 0.23 15.88 -3.45
C LEU A 104 0.85 15.07 -2.31
N VAL A 105 0.32 15.19 -1.09
CA VAL A 105 0.85 14.49 0.08
C VAL A 105 0.71 12.98 -0.09
N SER A 106 -0.47 12.48 -0.44
CA SER A 106 -0.69 11.04 -0.59
C SER A 106 0.21 10.44 -1.67
N THR A 107 0.27 11.07 -2.84
CA THR A 107 1.06 10.56 -3.98
C THR A 107 2.56 10.67 -3.74
N LEU A 108 3.07 11.82 -3.30
CA LEU A 108 4.50 12.02 -3.09
C LEU A 108 5.03 11.12 -1.97
N LEU A 109 4.30 11.01 -0.85
CA LEU A 109 4.70 10.12 0.23
C LEU A 109 4.61 8.64 -0.17
N SER A 110 3.63 8.26 -1.00
CA SER A 110 3.53 6.87 -1.47
C SER A 110 4.67 6.51 -2.42
N ILE A 111 5.05 7.42 -3.34
CA ILE A 111 6.20 7.23 -4.23
C ILE A 111 7.51 7.20 -3.43
N GLY A 112 7.69 8.15 -2.50
CA GLY A 112 8.86 8.19 -1.63
C GLY A 112 8.98 6.94 -0.78
N GLY A 113 7.88 6.51 -0.17
CA GLY A 113 7.77 5.28 0.60
C GLY A 113 8.09 4.04 -0.23
N ALA A 114 7.50 3.89 -1.43
CA ALA A 114 7.82 2.79 -2.33
C ALA A 114 9.30 2.77 -2.72
N SER A 115 9.89 3.92 -3.01
CA SER A 115 11.31 4.06 -3.37
C SER A 115 12.22 3.67 -2.20
N LEU A 116 11.91 4.12 -0.99
CA LEU A 116 12.62 3.74 0.24
C LEU A 116 12.47 2.25 0.54
N GLY A 117 11.27 1.70 0.33
CA GLY A 117 10.99 0.28 0.44
C GLY A 117 11.88 -0.52 -0.50
N GLN A 118 11.87 -0.17 -1.79
CA GLN A 118 12.70 -0.84 -2.80
C GLN A 118 14.17 -0.79 -2.44
N TRP A 119 14.70 0.39 -2.15
CA TRP A 119 16.09 0.57 -1.74
C TRP A 119 16.45 -0.31 -0.53
N SER A 120 15.58 -0.36 0.48
CA SER A 120 15.78 -1.19 1.68
C SER A 120 15.81 -2.68 1.33
N GLY A 121 14.86 -3.14 0.50
CA GLY A 121 14.81 -4.52 0.03
C GLY A 121 16.05 -4.93 -0.75
N THR A 122 16.53 -4.06 -1.66
CA THR A 122 17.72 -4.35 -2.47
C THR A 122 18.99 -4.35 -1.63
N LYS A 123 19.12 -3.41 -0.69
CA LYS A 123 20.24 -3.34 0.24
C LYS A 123 20.32 -4.59 1.12
N LEU A 124 19.17 -5.05 1.63
CA LEU A 124 19.09 -6.27 2.42
C LEU A 124 19.49 -7.51 1.60
N LEU A 125 18.96 -7.63 0.38
CA LEU A 125 19.30 -8.73 -0.53
C LEU A 125 20.81 -8.79 -0.79
N ARG A 126 21.44 -7.65 -1.13
CA ARG A 126 22.89 -7.55 -1.37
C ARG A 126 23.73 -7.90 -0.15
N TYR A 127 23.28 -7.50 1.04
CA TYR A 127 23.98 -7.80 2.29
C TYR A 127 24.05 -9.32 2.56
N TYR A 128 22.97 -10.06 2.30
CA TYR A 128 22.90 -11.48 2.61
C TYR A 128 23.30 -12.42 1.48
N ARG A 129 23.08 -12.05 0.20
CA ARG A 129 23.38 -12.92 -0.96
C ARG A 129 24.65 -12.53 -1.73
N GLY A 130 25.40 -11.52 -1.29
CA GLY A 130 26.51 -10.96 -2.06
C GLY A 130 26.02 -10.24 -3.33
N SER A 131 26.93 -9.65 -4.09
CA SER A 131 26.64 -8.76 -5.22
C SER A 131 25.78 -9.42 -6.31
N TRP A 132 24.48 -9.18 -6.21
CA TRP A 132 23.52 -9.08 -7.32
C TRP A 132 23.57 -7.69 -7.95
#